data_AF-B1M586-F1
#
_entry.id   AF-B1M586-F1
#
_cell.length_a   1.000
_cell.length_b   1.000
_cell.length_c   1.000
_cell.angle_alpha   90.00
_cell.angle_beta   90.00
_cell.angle_gamma   90.00
#
_symmetry.space_group_name_H-M   'P 1'
#
loop_
_entity.id
_entity.type
_entity.pdbx_description
1 polymer ?
#
loop_
_entity_poly.entity_id
_entity_poly.type
_entity_poly.pdbx_seq_one_letter_code
_entity_poly.pdbx_strand_id
1 'polypeptide(L)' 'MTPRGRPRRVTLDGQLLGFWEREAARLETLAAGARFAWQRRRYLRKAEAARARAEPSRRREAARDNGGSSET' A
#
# COMPACT_ATOMS: atom_id res chain seq x y z
N MET A 1 -8.96 14.34 -26.16
CA MET A 1 -7.82 14.94 -25.45
C MET A 1 -8.13 14.90 -23.97
N THR A 2 -7.78 13.82 -23.28
CA THR A 2 -8.11 13.63 -21.87
C THR A 2 -7.24 14.57 -21.04
N PRO A 3 -7.80 15.45 -20.18
CA PRO A 3 -6.98 16.28 -19.31
C PRO A 3 -6.18 15.34 -18.41
N ARG A 4 -4.86 15.30 -18.61
CA ARG A 4 -3.93 14.72 -17.63
C ARG A 4 -3.97 15.65 -16.42
N GLY A 5 -4.91 15.39 -15.51
CA GLY A 5 -4.99 16.09 -14.23
C GLY A 5 -3.60 16.12 -13.61
N ARG A 6 -3.20 17.30 -13.11
CA ARG A 6 -1.89 17.47 -12.45
C ARG A 6 -1.73 16.34 -11.43
N PRO A 7 -0.59 15.62 -11.43
CA PRO A 7 -0.38 14.56 -10.46
C PRO A 7 -0.56 15.17 -9.07
N ARG A 8 -1.56 14.66 -8.34
CA ARG A 8 -1.85 15.06 -6.96
C ARG A 8 -0.53 14.93 -6.19
N ARG A 9 -0.13 15.97 -5.47
CA ARG A 9 1.11 15.93 -4.67
C ARG A 9 0.95 14.81 -3.65
N VAL A 10 1.62 13.69 -3.89
CA VAL A 10 1.59 12.53 -2.98
C VAL A 10 2.63 12.77 -1.91
N THR A 11 2.22 12.68 -0.64
CA THR A 11 3.14 12.71 0.50
C THR A 11 4.10 11.51 0.43
N LEU A 12 5.24 11.58 1.11
CA LEU A 12 6.15 10.43 1.21
C LEU A 12 5.45 9.21 1.83
N ASP A 13 4.62 9.42 2.86
CA ASP A 13 3.85 8.35 3.48
C ASP A 13 2.82 7.75 2.51
N GLY A 14 2.17 8.58 1.67
CA GLY A 14 1.28 8.11 0.61
C GLY A 14 2.00 7.29 -0.48
N GLN A 15 3.24 7.67 -0.82
CA GLN A 15 4.07 6.87 -1.74
C GLN A 15 4.45 5.52 -1.13
N LEU A 16 4.84 5.50 0.15
CA LEU A 16 5.18 4.28 0.88
C LEU A 16 3.97 3.36 1.06
N LEU A 17 2.82 3.93 1.41
CA LEU A 17 1.55 3.22 1.51
C LEU A 17 1.23 2.52 0.19
N GLY A 18 1.22 3.27 -0.92
CA GLY A 18 0.95 2.70 -2.24
C GLY A 18 1.98 1.67 -2.69
N PHE A 19 3.26 1.83 -2.31
CA PHE A 19 4.29 0.82 -2.57
C PHE A 19 3.99 -0.49 -1.83
N TRP A 20 3.76 -0.43 -0.52
CA TRP A 20 3.52 -1.62 0.30
C TRP A 20 2.22 -2.34 -0.06
N GLU A 21 1.17 -1.60 -0.44
CA GLU A 21 -0.08 -2.20 -0.94
C GLU A 21 0.11 -2.94 -2.27
N ARG A 22 0.84 -2.34 -3.23
CA ARG A 22 1.19 -3.03 -4.49
C ARG A 22 2.04 -4.26 -4.24
N GLU A 23 2.98 -4.19 -3.31
CA GLU A 23 3.85 -5.32 -2.99
C GLU A 23 3.08 -6.45 -2.30
N ALA A 24 2.14 -6.14 -1.40
CA ALA A 24 1.25 -7.12 -0.81
C ALA A 24 0.41 -7.85 -1.88
N ALA A 25 -0.22 -7.10 -2.78
CA ALA A 25 -1.01 -7.67 -3.89
C ALA A 25 -0.14 -8.53 -4.82
N ARG A 26 1.08 -8.08 -5.14
CA ARG A 26 2.04 -8.87 -5.92
C ARG A 26 2.38 -10.20 -5.24
N LEU A 27 2.62 -10.18 -3.94
CA LEU A 27 2.94 -11.39 -3.16
C LEU A 27 1.75 -12.35 -3.08
N GLU A 28 0.53 -11.84 -3.00
CA GLU A 28 -0.69 -12.65 -3.07
C GLU A 28 -0.84 -13.34 -4.43
N THR A 29 -0.58 -12.62 -5.53
CA THR A 29 -0.55 -13.21 -6.88
C THR A 29 0.50 -14.32 -6.99
N LEU A 30 1.71 -14.12 -6.44
CA LEU A 30 2.74 -15.16 -6.39
C LEU A 30 2.33 -16.35 -5.53
N ALA A 31 1.61 -16.11 -4.43
CA ALA A 31 1.09 -17.16 -3.56
C ALA A 31 0.02 -18.00 -4.27
N ALA A 32 -0.84 -17.38 -5.09
CA ALA A 32 -1.87 -18.05 -5.88
C ALA A 32 -1.25 -18.96 -6.97
N GLY A 33 -0.15 -18.53 -7.59
CA GLY A 33 0.59 -19.32 -8.58
C GLY A 33 1.58 -20.34 -8.01
N ALA A 34 1.74 -20.42 -6.69
CA ALA A 34 2.76 -21.28 -6.08
C ALA A 34 2.37 -22.76 -6.16
N ARG A 35 3.27 -23.59 -6.71
CA ARG A 35 3.07 -25.04 -6.86
C ARG A 35 3.15 -25.79 -5.53
N PHE A 36 3.89 -25.26 -4.55
CA PHE A 36 4.12 -25.93 -3.27
C PHE A 36 3.52 -25.15 -2.10
N ALA A 37 2.92 -25.87 -1.16
CA ALA A 37 2.26 -25.28 0.02
C ALA A 37 3.23 -24.45 0.88
N TRP A 38 4.48 -24.89 1.06
CA TRP A 38 5.48 -24.14 1.83
C TRP A 38 5.84 -22.81 1.15
N GLN A 39 5.89 -22.79 -0.19
CA GLN A 39 6.19 -21.59 -0.97
C GLN A 39 5.02 -20.60 -0.90
N ARG A 40 3.78 -21.08 -1.04
CA ARG A 40 2.57 -20.29 -0.82
C ARG A 40 2.57 -19.63 0.56
N ARG A 41 2.81 -20.41 1.62
CA ARG A 41 2.88 -19.90 3.01
C ARG A 41 3.98 -18.85 3.19
N ARG A 42 5.11 -18.97 2.47
CA ARG A 42 6.19 -17.97 2.51
C ARG A 42 5.76 -16.65 1.89
N TYR A 43 5.08 -16.68 0.73
CA TYR A 43 4.58 -15.46 0.09
C TYR A 43 3.48 -14.79 0.90
N LEU A 44 2.53 -15.56 1.47
CA LEU A 44 1.49 -15.00 2.33
C LEU A 44 2.06 -14.29 3.57
N ARG A 45 3.05 -14.90 4.25
CA ARG A 45 3.75 -14.25 5.36
C ARG A 45 4.42 -12.94 4.95
N LYS A 46 4.98 -12.88 3.74
CA LYS A 46 5.56 -11.63 3.21
C LYS A 46 4.47 -10.59 2.89
N ALA A 47 3.33 -11.01 2.37
CA ALA A 47 2.21 -10.11 2.08
C ALA A 47 1.67 -9.49 3.37
N GLU A 48 1.52 -10.29 4.42
CA GLU A 48 1.17 -9.82 5.77
C GLU A 48 2.20 -8.81 6.30
N ALA A 49 3.50 -9.11 6.16
CA ALA A 49 4.56 -8.19 6.57
C ALA A 49 4.54 -6.87 5.77
N ALA A 50 4.24 -6.92 4.47
CA ALA A 50 4.08 -5.72 3.64
C ALA A 50 2.89 -4.87 4.12
N ARG A 51 1.75 -5.50 4.40
CA ARG A 51 0.58 -4.81 4.98
C ARG A 51 0.90 -4.17 6.34
N ALA A 52 1.63 -4.88 7.20
CA ALA A 52 2.06 -4.34 8.50
C ALA A 52 3.00 -3.14 8.36
N ARG A 53 3.83 -3.08 7.31
CA ARG A 53 4.69 -1.92 7.00
C ARG A 53 3.92 -0.75 6.41
N ALA A 54 2.79 -1.02 5.76
CA ALA A 54 1.90 0.02 5.25
C ALA A 54 1.12 0.73 6.37
N GLU A 55 0.80 0.02 7.45
CA GLU A 55 -0.05 0.48 8.54
C GLU A 55 0.41 1.79 9.21
N PRO A 56 1.71 2.01 9.54
CA PRO A 56 2.17 3.29 10.07
C PRO A 56 1.98 4.46 9.10
N SER A 57 2.27 4.25 7.82
CA SER A 57 2.05 5.27 6.79
C SER A 57 0.56 5.57 6.61
N ARG A 58 -0.28 4.53 6.68
CA ARG A 58 -1.74 4.65 6.62
C ARG A 58 -2.30 5.49 7.77
N ARG A 59 -1.79 5.29 9.00
CA ARG A 59 -2.15 6.12 10.17
C ARG A 59 -1.73 7.57 10.02
N ARG A 60 -0.54 7.82 9.46
CA ARG A 60 -0.04 9.19 9.22
C ARG A 60 -0.86 9.92 8.17
N GLU A 61 -1.22 9.24 7.08
CA GLU A 61 -2.11 9.80 6.05
C GLU A 61 -3.51 10.08 6.62
N ALA A 62 -4.09 9.16 7.39
CA ALA A 62 -5.38 9.38 8.03
C ALA A 62 -5.37 10.56 9.02
N ALA A 63 -4.26 10.76 9.76
CA ALA A 63 -4.10 11.92 10.63
C ALA A 63 -4.02 13.24 9.83
N ARG A 64 -3.45 13.23 8.62
CA ARG A 64 -3.43 14.41 7.72
C ARG A 64 -4.81 14.73 7.17
N ASP A 65 -5.57 13.72 6.75
CA ASP A 65 -6.94 13.90 6.27
C ASP A 65 -7.86 14.44 7.37
N ASN A 66 -7.65 14.03 8.63
CA ASN A 66 -8.41 14.52 9.78
C ASN A 66 -7.97 15.92 10.28
N GLY A 67 -6.71 16.31 10.07
CA GLY A 67 -6.18 17.62 10.47
C GLY A 67 -6.37 18.73 9.42
N GLY A 68 -6.71 18.39 8.18
CA GLY A 68 -6.95 19.32 7.07
C GLY A 68 -8.37 19.85 6.95
N SER A 69 -9.29 19.49 7.87
CA SER A 69 -10.69 19.97 7.86
C SER A 69 -10.88 21.34 8.52
N SER A 70 -9.81 22.06 8.84
CA SER A 70 -9.83 23.41 9.41
C SER A 70 -8.93 24.36 8.60
N GLU A 71 -9.27 24.57 7.34
CA GLU A 71 -8.80 25.73 6.58
C GLU A 71 -9.91 26.10 5.56
N THR A 72 -10.85 26.92 6.03
CA THR A 72 -11.76 27.75 5.22
C THR A 72 -11.16 29.14 5.09
#